data_AF-A0A2E8QYD1-F1
#
_entry.id   AF-A0A2E8QYD1-F1
#
_cell.length_a   1.000
_cell.length_b   1.000
_cell.length_c   1.000
_cell.angle_alpha   90.00
_cell.angle_beta   90.00
_cell.angle_gamma   90.00
#
_symmetry.space_group_name_H-M   'P 1'
#
loop_
_entity.id
_entity.type
_entity.pdbx_description
1 polymer ?
#
loop_
_entity_poly.entity_id
_entity_poly.type
_entity_poly.pdbx_seq_one_letter_code
_entity_poly.pdbx_strand_id
1 'polypeptide(L)'
;MVSNLTNLVDTSLAEQLRINGRAVDLRKDMLGLSDEDCEHLALCRQHIKSVLDILTDNYYSQILQWPEIALLIGDSDTLARLQKSMRAYIMEMFGGV
;
A
#
# COMPACT_ATOMS: atom_id res chain seq x y z
N MET A 1 6.16 20.40 28.09
CA MET A 1 6.22 19.04 27.53
C MET A 1 5.17 18.87 26.42
N VAL A 2 5.24 19.73 25.38
CA VAL A 2 4.25 19.77 24.26
C VAL A 2 4.98 19.78 22.89
N SER A 3 6.30 19.61 22.86
CA SER A 3 7.13 19.80 21.66
C SER A 3 7.23 18.59 20.71
N ASN A 4 6.58 17.46 21.02
CA ASN A 4 6.76 16.21 20.26
C ASN A 4 5.62 15.87 19.27
N LEU A 5 4.43 16.47 19.43
CA LEU A 5 3.27 16.14 18.57
C LEU A 5 3.25 16.97 17.28
N THR A 6 3.76 18.20 17.29
CA THR A 6 3.76 19.10 16.12
C THR A 6 4.65 18.55 14.98
N ASN A 7 5.79 17.93 15.31
CA ASN A 7 6.72 17.37 14.33
C ASN A 7 6.15 16.19 13.49
N LEU A 8 5.05 15.56 13.92
CA LEU A 8 4.48 14.38 13.24
C LEU A 8 3.65 14.72 12.00
N VAL A 9 3.15 15.95 11.86
CA VAL A 9 2.49 16.38 10.62
C VAL A 9 3.45 17.06 9.64
N ASP A 10 4.60 17.50 10.15
CA ASP A 10 5.63 18.19 9.38
C ASP A 10 6.59 17.24 8.64
N THR A 11 6.51 15.94 8.93
CA THR A 11 7.37 14.90 8.33
C THR A 11 6.53 13.77 7.73
N SER A 12 6.98 13.23 6.61
CA SER A 12 6.37 12.05 6.00
C SER A 12 6.49 10.83 6.92
N LEU A 13 5.58 9.87 6.76
CA LEU A 13 5.62 8.61 7.53
C LEU A 13 6.95 7.86 7.33
N ALA A 14 7.52 7.91 6.12
CA ALA A 14 8.82 7.32 5.84
C ALA A 14 9.94 7.94 6.69
N GLU A 15 9.95 9.27 6.83
CA GLU A 15 10.90 9.99 7.67
C GLU A 15 10.72 9.65 9.15
N GLN A 16 9.47 9.59 9.62
CA GLN A 16 9.15 9.18 11.00
C GLN A 16 9.66 7.76 11.31
N LEU A 17 9.50 6.84 10.35
CA LEU A 17 9.97 5.46 10.45
C LEU A 17 11.46 5.31 10.11
N ARG A 18 12.17 6.40 9.80
CA ARG A 18 13.57 6.41 9.37
C ARG A 18 13.84 5.50 8.17
N ILE A 19 12.86 5.37 7.28
CA ILE A 19 12.96 4.66 6.01
C ILE A 19 13.59 5.63 5.00
N ASN A 20 14.91 5.53 4.85
CA ASN A 20 15.67 6.24 3.82
C ASN A 20 16.07 5.27 2.69
N GLY A 21 16.63 5.80 1.59
CA GLY A 21 17.03 5.00 0.42
C GLY A 21 17.90 3.79 0.79
N ARG A 22 18.94 3.99 1.60
CA ARG A 22 19.81 2.89 2.05
C ARG A 22 19.05 1.81 2.83
N ALA A 23 18.08 2.20 3.65
CA ALA A 23 17.25 1.26 4.39
C ALA A 23 16.28 0.51 3.46
N VAL A 24 15.86 1.12 2.35
CA VAL A 24 15.08 0.46 1.30
C VAL A 24 15.97 -0.53 0.55
N ASP A 25 17.14 -0.12 0.09
CA ASP A 25 18.09 -0.96 -0.65
C ASP A 25 18.46 -2.22 0.14
N LEU A 26 18.78 -2.07 1.43
CA LEU A 26 19.07 -3.22 2.30
C LEU A 26 17.90 -4.21 2.38
N ARG A 27 16.65 -3.70 2.41
CA ARG A 27 15.47 -4.57 2.43
C ARG A 27 15.24 -5.23 1.08
N LYS A 28 15.48 -4.52 -0.02
CA LYS A 28 15.44 -5.09 -1.39
C LYS A 28 16.44 -6.25 -1.49
N ASP A 29 17.69 -6.03 -1.06
CA ASP A 29 18.73 -7.06 -1.04
C ASP A 29 18.34 -8.26 -0.17
N MET A 30 17.82 -8.04 1.04
CA MET A 30 17.39 -9.11 1.94
C MET A 30 16.22 -9.93 1.39
N LEU A 31 15.35 -9.31 0.59
CA LEU A 31 14.22 -9.97 -0.07
C LEU A 31 14.60 -10.56 -1.43
N GLY A 32 15.83 -10.32 -1.91
CA GLY A 32 16.26 -10.69 -3.25
C GLY A 32 15.51 -9.94 -4.36
N LEU A 33 14.96 -8.75 -4.06
CA LEU A 33 14.25 -7.91 -5.03
C LEU A 33 15.26 -7.08 -5.82
N SER A 34 15.51 -7.48 -7.06
CA SER A 34 16.43 -6.81 -7.97
C SER A 34 15.73 -5.75 -8.85
N ASP A 35 16.52 -4.95 -9.56
CA ASP A 35 15.99 -4.01 -10.56
C ASP A 35 15.27 -4.75 -11.70
N GLU A 36 15.73 -5.95 -12.07
CA GLU A 36 15.08 -6.81 -13.07
C GLU A 36 13.67 -7.24 -12.60
N ASP A 37 13.49 -7.51 -11.31
CA ASP A 37 12.17 -7.81 -10.76
C ASP A 37 11.25 -6.58 -10.81
N CYS A 38 11.78 -5.38 -10.54
CA CYS A 38 11.02 -4.13 -10.69
C CYS A 38 10.58 -3.91 -12.14
N GLU A 39 11.43 -4.21 -13.13
CA GLU A 39 11.07 -4.16 -14.55
C GLU A 39 9.96 -5.16 -14.89
N HIS A 40 10.06 -6.40 -14.40
CA HIS A 40 9.01 -7.41 -14.58
C HIS A 40 7.67 -7.00 -13.95
N LEU A 41 7.69 -6.39 -12.76
CA LEU A 41 6.49 -5.81 -12.14
C LEU A 41 5.89 -4.72 -13.04
N ALA A 42 6.70 -3.82 -13.59
CA ALA A 42 6.21 -2.77 -14.49
C ALA A 42 5.53 -3.35 -15.75
N LEU A 43 6.06 -4.44 -16.31
CA LEU A 43 5.46 -5.13 -17.46
C LEU A 43 4.08 -5.74 -17.13
N CYS A 44 3.88 -6.20 -15.90
CA CYS A 44 2.61 -6.73 -15.42
C CYS A 44 1.52 -5.66 -15.22
N ARG A 45 1.88 -4.37 -15.22
CA ARG A 45 0.97 -3.27 -14.86
C ARG A 45 -0.34 -3.25 -15.64
N GLN A 46 -0.30 -3.52 -16.95
CA GLN A 46 -1.51 -3.53 -17.77
C GLN A 46 -2.42 -4.73 -17.46
N HIS A 47 -1.81 -5.88 -17.18
CA HIS A 47 -2.55 -7.07 -16.76
C HIS A 47 -3.22 -6.85 -15.41
N ILE A 48 -2.50 -6.27 -14.44
CA ILE A 48 -3.06 -5.96 -13.13
C ILE A 48 -4.19 -4.93 -13.24
N LYS A 49 -4.00 -3.90 -14.06
CA LYS A 49 -5.03 -2.88 -14.29
C LYS A 49 -6.35 -3.49 -14.81
N SER A 50 -6.31 -4.50 -15.67
CA SER A 50 -7.52 -5.11 -16.23
C SER A 50 -8.29 -5.97 -15.22
N VAL A 51 -7.63 -6.45 -14.16
CA VAL A 51 -8.25 -7.28 -13.11
C VAL A 51 -8.42 -6.56 -11.77
N LEU A 52 -7.94 -5.32 -11.66
CA LEU A 52 -7.82 -4.59 -10.39
C LEU A 52 -9.14 -4.44 -9.64
N ASP A 53 -10.22 -4.14 -10.35
CA ASP A 53 -11.54 -3.96 -9.73
C ASP A 53 -12.03 -5.28 -9.14
N ILE A 54 -11.94 -6.37 -9.91
CA ILE A 54 -12.32 -7.72 -9.45
C ILE A 54 -11.47 -8.15 -8.26
N LEU A 55 -10.16 -7.90 -8.31
CA LEU A 55 -9.24 -8.24 -7.23
C LEU A 55 -9.60 -7.49 -5.94
N THR A 56 -9.86 -6.18 -6.04
CA THR A 56 -10.23 -5.35 -4.89
C THR A 56 -11.57 -5.78 -4.31
N ASP A 57 -12.57 -6.02 -5.16
CA ASP A 57 -13.91 -6.42 -4.72
C ASP A 57 -13.89 -7.80 -4.04
N ASN A 58 -13.15 -8.76 -4.60
CA ASN A 58 -12.96 -10.07 -4.01
C ASN A 58 -12.26 -9.99 -2.65
N TYR A 59 -11.22 -9.16 -2.52
CA TYR A 59 -10.52 -8.97 -1.26
C TYR A 59 -11.45 -8.46 -0.16
N TYR A 60 -12.21 -7.39 -0.42
CA TYR A 60 -13.15 -6.85 0.56
C TYR A 60 -14.30 -7.81 0.85
N SER A 61 -14.80 -8.54 -0.16
CA SER A 61 -15.82 -9.58 0.04
C SER A 61 -15.34 -10.73 0.94
N GLN A 62 -14.03 -11.00 1.00
CA GLN A 62 -13.46 -12.03 1.87
C GLN A 62 -13.24 -11.51 3.29
N ILE A 63 -12.55 -10.37 3.45
CA ILE A 63 -12.19 -9.89 4.79
C ILE A 63 -13.39 -9.35 5.58
N LEU A 64 -14.43 -8.86 4.90
CA LEU A 64 -15.66 -8.41 5.55
C LEU A 64 -16.52 -9.57 6.09
N GLN A 65 -16.15 -10.83 5.82
CA GLN A 65 -16.76 -11.99 6.47
C GLN A 65 -16.37 -12.07 7.96
N TRP A 66 -15.30 -11.39 8.37
CA TRP A 66 -14.91 -11.28 9.78
C TRP A 66 -15.57 -10.04 10.39
N PRO A 67 -16.53 -10.21 11.33
CA PRO A 67 -17.30 -9.11 11.89
C PRO A 67 -16.44 -8.00 12.51
N GLU A 68 -15.27 -8.35 13.06
CA GLU A 68 -14.30 -7.42 13.64
C GLU A 68 -13.75 -6.45 12.59
N ILE A 69 -13.52 -6.91 11.37
CA ILE A 69 -13.07 -6.06 10.26
C ILE A 69 -14.19 -5.14 9.79
N ALA A 70 -15.41 -5.67 9.64
CA ALA A 70 -16.57 -4.87 9.28
C ALA A 70 -16.83 -3.76 10.32
N LEU A 71 -16.72 -4.10 11.61
CA LEU A 71 -16.86 -3.15 12.71
C LEU A 71 -15.73 -2.10 12.72
N LEU A 72 -14.49 -2.49 12.43
CA LEU A 72 -13.34 -1.59 12.34
C LEU A 72 -13.49 -0.57 11.21
N ILE A 73 -14.05 -0.98 10.06
CA ILE A 73 -14.29 -0.10 8.91
C ILE A 73 -15.47 0.84 9.17
N GLY A 74 -16.52 0.33 9.83
CA GLY A 74 -17.62 1.12 10.38
C GLY A 74 -18.70 1.52 9.36
N ASP A 75 -18.32 2.13 8.24
CA ASP A 75 -19.28 2.73 7.30
C ASP A 75 -18.89 2.59 5.82
N SER A 76 -19.86 2.75 4.92
CA SER A 76 -19.69 2.58 3.48
C SER A 76 -18.82 3.64 2.83
N ASP A 77 -18.79 4.87 3.36
CA ASP A 77 -17.94 5.93 2.82
C ASP A 77 -16.47 5.63 3.13
N THR A 78 -16.19 5.15 4.35
CA THR A 78 -14.86 4.68 4.75
C THR A 78 -14.42 3.48 3.93
N LEU A 79 -15.30 2.51 3.71
CA LEU A 79 -15.01 1.37 2.81
C LEU A 79 -14.66 1.84 1.39
N ALA A 80 -15.45 2.75 0.81
CA ALA A 80 -15.20 3.28 -0.53
C ALA A 80 -13.86 4.01 -0.63
N ARG A 81 -13.49 4.80 0.39
CA ARG A 81 -12.17 5.45 0.44
C ARG A 81 -11.03 4.42 0.54
N LEU A 82 -11.18 3.40 1.37
CA LEU A 82 -10.18 2.33 1.51
C LEU A 82 -10.00 1.56 0.20
N GLN A 83 -11.09 1.18 -0.45
CA GLN A 83 -11.06 0.53 -1.76
C GLN A 83 -10.36 1.39 -2.82
N LYS A 84 -10.62 2.70 -2.87
CA LYS A 84 -9.95 3.62 -3.78
C LYS A 84 -8.44 3.71 -3.49
N SER A 85 -8.05 3.86 -2.22
CA SER A 85 -6.65 3.91 -1.83
C SER A 85 -5.92 2.60 -2.10
N MET A 86 -6.57 1.45 -1.89
CA MET A 86 -6.01 0.13 -2.19
C MET A 86 -5.75 -0.04 -3.69
N ARG A 87 -6.69 0.36 -4.55
CA ARG A 87 -6.49 0.34 -6.01
C ARG A 87 -5.28 1.18 -6.43
N ALA A 88 -5.15 2.39 -5.88
CA ALA A 88 -4.00 3.25 -6.15
C ALA A 88 -2.69 2.61 -5.68
N TYR A 89 -2.67 2.10 -4.45
CA TYR A 89 -1.51 1.42 -3.87
C TYR A 89 -1.05 0.22 -4.70
N ILE A 90 -1.98 -0.65 -5.12
CA ILE A 90 -1.65 -1.79 -5.98
C ILE A 90 -1.05 -1.29 -7.30
N MET A 91 -1.64 -0.27 -7.94
CA MET A 91 -1.10 0.28 -9.19
C MET A 91 0.28 0.92 -9.05
N GLU A 92 0.59 1.47 -7.87
CA GLU A 92 1.94 1.98 -7.54
C GLU A 92 2.95 0.84 -7.37
N MET A 93 2.56 -0.31 -6.80
CA MET A 93 3.43 -1.48 -6.69
C MET A 93 3.89 -2.01 -8.07
N PHE A 94 3.05 -1.88 -9.09
CA PHE A 94 3.40 -2.23 -10.48
C PHE A 94 3.94 -1.02 -11.27
N GLY A 95 4.48 0.00 -10.57
CA GLY A 95 5.07 1.19 -11.18
C GLY A 95 6.52 1.04 -11.65
N GLY A 96 7.24 0.00 -11.20
CA GLY A 96 8.63 -0.26 -11.57
C GLY A 96 9.66 0.61 -10.85
N VAL A 97 9.44 0.91 -9.57
CA VAL A 97 10.32 1.75 -8.72
C VAL A 97 11.00 0.92 -7.64
#